data_AF-R0M678-F1
#
_entry.id   AF-R0M678-F1
#
_cell.length_a   1.000
_cell.length_b   1.000
_cell.length_c   1.000
_cell.angle_alpha   90.00
_cell.angle_beta   90.00
_cell.angle_gamma   90.00
#
_symmetry.space_group_name_H-M   'P 1'
#
loop_
_entity.id
_entity.type
_entity.pdbx_description
1 polymer ?
#
loop_
_entity_poly.entity_id
_entity_poly.type
_entity_poly.pdbx_seq_one_letter_code
_entity_poly.pdbx_strand_id
1 'polypeptide(L)'
;MPFGVIASETVFDYEGEIIRGRKYPWGFINIENEEGNDFKKLQKLIIYSHLDDLIHKTDTFYYNTFRKSALEREKSSESIQMARYNKLKNEMENVIREKYDQCIEDLKREEHELDLLYNKKVENHFSVGGSINEGSPSVTN
;
A
#
# COMPACT_ATOMS: atom_id res chain seq x y z
N MET A 1 18.69 32.34 -16.71
CA MET A 1 19.50 32.18 -17.93
C MET A 1 18.94 30.98 -18.70
N PRO A 2 18.45 31.13 -19.94
CA PRO A 2 18.00 30.01 -20.76
C PRO A 2 19.18 29.30 -21.46
N PHE A 3 19.10 27.98 -21.64
CA PHE A 3 20.07 27.20 -22.39
C PHE A 3 19.70 27.12 -23.87
N GLY A 4 20.66 27.38 -24.76
CA GLY A 4 20.49 27.19 -26.20
C GLY A 4 20.75 25.74 -26.58
N VAL A 5 19.68 24.93 -26.61
CA VAL A 5 19.81 23.47 -26.77
C VAL A 5 19.37 23.00 -28.14
N ILE A 6 20.23 22.22 -28.79
CA ILE A 6 19.93 21.45 -29.99
C ILE A 6 20.01 19.97 -29.61
N ALA A 7 18.96 19.23 -29.93
CA ALA A 7 18.86 17.78 -29.69
C ALA A 7 18.58 17.02 -31.00
N SER A 8 19.03 15.77 -31.04
CA SER A 8 18.76 14.81 -32.11
C SER A 8 18.98 13.40 -31.60
N GLU A 9 18.17 12.48 -32.11
CA GLU A 9 18.31 11.04 -31.89
C GLU A 9 19.15 10.37 -32.98
N THR A 10 19.37 11.05 -34.11
CA THR A 10 20.12 10.50 -35.25
C THR A 10 21.61 10.57 -35.03
N VAL A 11 22.28 9.43 -35.25
CA VAL A 11 23.74 9.30 -35.26
C VAL A 11 24.27 9.28 -36.69
N PHE A 12 25.43 9.88 -36.88
CA PHE A 12 26.16 9.92 -38.14
C PHE A 12 27.61 9.53 -37.89
N ASP A 13 28.22 8.85 -38.86
CA ASP A 13 29.65 8.65 -38.90
C ASP A 13 30.31 9.92 -39.46
N TYR A 14 31.11 10.59 -38.62
CA TYR A 14 31.83 11.80 -38.96
C TYR A 14 33.27 11.65 -38.48
N GLU A 15 34.23 11.71 -39.40
CA GLU A 15 35.67 11.55 -39.12
C GLU A 15 36.02 10.22 -38.40
N GLY A 16 35.21 9.18 -38.58
CA GLY A 16 35.41 7.86 -37.97
C GLY A 16 34.81 7.72 -36.57
N GLU A 17 34.17 8.77 -36.05
CA GLU A 17 33.43 8.73 -34.80
C GLU A 17 31.92 8.76 -35.05
N ILE A 18 31.19 7.94 -34.28
CA ILE A 18 29.73 7.91 -34.32
C ILE A 18 29.22 9.03 -33.41
N ILE A 19 28.86 10.16 -34.03
CA ILE A 19 28.40 11.35 -33.31
C ILE A 19 26.91 11.61 -33.54
N ARG A 20 26.25 12.16 -32.53
CA ARG A 20 24.86 12.61 -32.64
C ARG A 20 24.81 13.99 -33.27
N GLY A 21 23.97 14.16 -34.28
CA GLY A 21 23.90 15.42 -35.00
C GLY A 21 22.66 15.62 -35.83
N ARG A 22 22.58 16.77 -36.49
CA ARG A 22 21.54 17.10 -37.48
C ARG A 22 22.22 17.51 -38.78
N LYS A 23 21.82 16.88 -39.89
CA LYS A 23 22.30 17.21 -41.22
C LYS A 23 21.26 18.07 -41.96
N TYR A 24 21.72 19.21 -42.46
CA TYR A 24 20.95 20.12 -43.31
C TYR A 24 21.66 20.31 -44.65
N PRO A 25 20.97 20.81 -45.69
CA PRO A 25 21.61 21.14 -46.97
C PRO A 25 22.76 22.15 -46.84
N TRP A 26 22.73 23.01 -45.83
CA TRP A 26 23.75 24.04 -45.56
C TRP A 26 24.84 23.61 -44.57
N GLY A 27 24.77 22.41 -44.01
CA GLY A 27 25.81 21.95 -43.08
C GLY A 27 25.36 20.87 -42.11
N PHE A 28 26.32 20.42 -41.31
CA PHE A 28 26.13 19.43 -40.27
C PHE A 28 26.34 20.06 -38.89
N ILE A 29 25.41 19.83 -37.98
CA ILE A 29 25.49 20.30 -36.59
C ILE A 29 25.82 19.10 -35.71
N ASN A 30 27.02 19.13 -35.11
CA ASN A 30 27.40 18.19 -34.06
C ASN A 30 26.78 18.65 -32.74
N ILE A 31 25.97 17.80 -32.11
CA ILE A 31 25.29 18.10 -30.84
C ILE A 31 26.24 18.01 -29.66
N GLU A 32 27.31 17.22 -29.79
CA GLU A 32 28.29 17.03 -28.73
C GLU A 32 29.30 18.18 -28.63
N ASN A 33 29.36 19.06 -29.64
CA ASN A 33 30.19 20.26 -29.59
C ASN A 33 29.59 21.30 -28.63
N GLU A 34 30.39 21.74 -27.64
CA GLU A 34 30.01 22.72 -26.61
C GLU A 34 30.07 24.19 -27.08
N GLU A 35 30.67 24.47 -28.24
CA GLU A 35 30.81 25.85 -28.76
C GLU A 35 29.49 26.42 -29.30
N GLY A 36 28.68 25.58 -29.95
CA GLY A 36 27.43 26.00 -30.60
C GLY A 36 26.16 25.53 -29.90
N ASN A 37 26.29 24.77 -28.81
CA ASN A 37 25.17 24.11 -28.15
C ASN A 37 25.45 23.94 -26.65
N ASP A 38 24.47 24.27 -25.82
CA ASP A 38 24.59 24.13 -24.37
C ASP A 38 24.07 22.78 -23.86
N PHE A 39 23.81 21.81 -24.73
CA PHE A 39 23.26 20.50 -24.33
C PHE A 39 24.09 19.80 -23.24
N LYS A 40 25.42 19.74 -23.39
CA LYS A 40 26.30 19.12 -22.39
C LYS A 40 26.29 19.88 -21.06
N LYS A 41 26.22 21.22 -21.11
CA LYS A 41 26.10 22.08 -19.91
C LYS A 41 24.78 21.84 -19.19
N LEU A 42 23.67 21.72 -19.94
CA LEU A 42 22.35 21.38 -19.39
C LEU A 42 22.35 19.98 -18.78
N GLN A 43 22.88 18.98 -19.50
CA GLN A 43 22.98 17.61 -19.02
C GLN A 43 23.76 17.55 -17.71
N LYS A 44 24.90 18.25 -17.64
CA LYS A 44 25.72 18.31 -16.43
C LYS A 44 25.00 18.99 -15.28
N LEU A 45 24.31 20.09 -15.55
CA LEU A 45 23.55 20.79 -14.53
C LEU A 45 22.46 19.89 -13.94
N ILE A 46 21.65 19.23 -14.79
CA ILE A 46 20.50 18.42 -14.35
C ILE A 46 20.98 17.12 -13.71
N ILE A 47 21.80 16.34 -14.41
CA ILE A 47 22.09 14.95 -14.03
C ILE A 47 23.24 14.87 -13.03
N TYR A 48 24.31 15.65 -13.23
CA TYR A 48 25.54 15.49 -12.44
C TYR A 48 25.61 16.41 -11.22
N SER A 49 25.02 17.60 -11.28
CA SER A 49 25.19 18.60 -10.22
C SER A 49 23.96 18.83 -9.36
N HIS A 50 22.76 18.92 -9.95
CA HIS A 50 21.58 19.40 -9.23
C HIS A 50 20.43 18.38 -9.16
N LEU A 51 20.64 17.12 -9.56
CA LEU A 51 19.57 16.13 -9.56
C LEU A 51 18.98 15.94 -8.16
N ASP A 52 19.86 15.78 -7.17
CA ASP A 52 19.46 15.56 -5.78
C ASP A 52 18.72 16.78 -5.22
N ASP A 53 19.21 17.99 -5.51
CA ASP A 53 18.56 19.24 -5.10
C ASP A 53 17.19 19.43 -5.76
N LEU A 54 17.06 19.05 -7.04
CA LEU A 54 15.79 19.11 -7.77
C LEU A 54 14.76 18.13 -7.18
N ILE A 55 15.21 16.92 -6.80
CA ILE A 55 14.37 15.94 -6.11
C ILE A 55 13.96 16.48 -4.74
N HIS A 56 14.91 16.95 -3.94
CA HIS A 56 14.64 17.47 -2.60
C HIS A 56 13.72 18.69 -2.62
N LYS A 57 13.89 19.64 -3.54
CA LYS A 57 12.98 20.80 -3.67
C LYS A 57 11.57 20.37 -4.08
N THR A 58 11.46 19.38 -4.96
CA THR A 58 10.16 18.82 -5.36
C THR A 58 9.41 18.24 -4.17
N ASP A 59 10.08 17.48 -3.33
CA ASP A 59 9.45 16.89 -2.14
C ASP A 59 9.17 17.94 -1.04
N THR A 60 10.20 18.68 -0.65
CA THR A 60 10.13 19.56 0.53
C THR A 60 9.33 20.83 0.30
N PHE A 61 9.35 21.38 -0.92
CA PHE A 61 8.70 22.65 -1.23
C PHE A 61 7.48 22.46 -2.11
N TYR A 62 7.64 21.91 -3.32
CA TYR A 62 6.54 21.87 -4.30
C TYR A 62 5.40 20.94 -3.86
N TYR A 63 5.74 19.71 -3.45
CA TYR A 63 4.76 18.75 -2.97
C TYR A 63 4.11 19.22 -1.67
N ASN A 64 4.89 19.70 -0.70
CA ASN A 64 4.33 20.19 0.56
C ASN A 64 3.45 21.42 0.39
N THR A 65 3.80 22.35 -0.51
CA THR A 65 2.96 23.53 -0.80
C THR A 65 1.65 23.11 -1.43
N PHE A 66 1.71 22.25 -2.46
CA PHE A 66 0.51 21.70 -3.09
C PHE A 66 -0.36 20.95 -2.08
N ARG A 67 0.24 20.09 -1.24
CA ARG A 67 -0.45 19.34 -0.20
C ARG A 67 -1.14 20.25 0.80
N LYS A 68 -0.48 21.32 1.25
CA LYS A 68 -1.09 22.31 2.15
C LYS A 68 -2.30 22.97 1.50
N SER A 69 -2.15 23.46 0.27
CA SER A 69 -3.26 24.09 -0.46
C SER A 69 -4.42 23.13 -0.76
N ALA A 70 -4.12 21.84 -1.00
CA ALA A 70 -5.14 20.81 -1.17
C ALA A 70 -5.92 20.56 0.14
N LEU A 71 -5.22 20.46 1.27
CA LEU A 71 -5.84 20.29 2.59
C LEU A 71 -6.65 21.52 3.01
N GLU A 72 -6.21 22.72 2.67
CA GLU A 72 -6.97 23.96 2.92
C GLU A 72 -8.27 23.99 2.10
N ARG A 73 -8.20 23.58 0.84
CA ARG A 73 -9.38 23.45 -0.02
C ARG A 73 -10.38 22.44 0.53
N GLU A 74 -9.89 21.27 0.96
CA GLU A 74 -10.70 20.27 1.65
C GLU A 74 -11.36 20.86 2.90
N LYS A 75 -10.61 21.57 3.75
CA LYS A 75 -11.16 22.22 4.95
C LYS A 75 -12.27 23.23 4.64
N SER A 76 -12.13 23.97 3.55
CA SER A 76 -13.11 24.98 3.13
C SER A 76 -14.37 24.38 2.49
N SER A 77 -14.33 23.10 2.11
CA SER A 77 -15.41 22.44 1.37
C SER A 77 -16.20 21.50 2.28
N GLU A 78 -17.38 21.95 2.71
CA GLU A 78 -18.24 21.23 3.65
C GLU A 78 -18.66 19.84 3.14
N SER A 79 -18.86 19.68 1.83
CA SER A 79 -19.20 18.39 1.22
C SER A 79 -18.06 17.37 1.31
N ILE A 80 -16.80 17.80 1.13
CA ILE A 80 -15.63 16.92 1.23
C ILE A 80 -15.42 16.51 2.70
N GLN A 81 -15.60 17.47 3.62
CA GLN A 81 -15.53 17.20 5.07
C GLN A 81 -16.58 16.17 5.50
N MET A 82 -17.81 16.33 5.02
CA MET A 82 -18.90 15.38 5.30
C MET A 82 -18.60 13.99 4.72
N ALA A 83 -18.07 13.91 3.49
CA ALA A 83 -17.68 12.64 2.89
C ALA A 83 -16.59 11.92 3.70
N ARG A 84 -15.58 12.67 4.20
CA ARG A 84 -14.52 12.13 5.05
C ARG A 84 -15.04 11.66 6.40
N TYR A 85 -15.91 12.44 7.04
CA TYR A 85 -16.55 12.06 8.29
C TYR A 85 -17.37 10.78 8.14
N ASN A 86 -18.20 10.69 7.09
CA ASN A 86 -19.03 9.52 6.83
C ASN A 86 -18.18 8.27 6.53
N LYS A 87 -17.08 8.42 5.79
CA LYS A 87 -16.13 7.33 5.55
C LYS A 87 -15.54 6.82 6.86
N LEU A 88 -15.02 7.71 7.71
CA LEU A 88 -14.44 7.34 9.00
C LEU A 88 -15.48 6.70 9.92
N LYS A 89 -16.70 7.25 9.95
CA LYS A 89 -17.82 6.70 10.72
C LYS A 89 -18.14 5.26 10.29
N ASN A 90 -18.25 5.01 8.98
CA ASN A 90 -18.51 3.67 8.45
C ASN A 90 -17.37 2.70 8.77
N GLU A 91 -16.11 3.14 8.65
CA GLU A 91 -14.95 2.32 9.03
C GLU A 91 -14.99 1.95 10.52
N MET A 92 -15.29 2.91 11.40
CA MET A 92 -15.42 2.65 12.84
C MET A 92 -16.60 1.71 13.14
N GLU A 93 -17.74 1.91 12.50
CA GLU A 93 -18.91 1.03 12.66
C GLU A 93 -18.61 -0.40 12.22
N ASN A 94 -17.83 -0.58 11.14
CA ASN A 94 -17.40 -1.90 10.70
C ASN A 94 -16.47 -2.57 11.71
N VAL A 95 -15.47 -1.84 12.24
CA VAL A 95 -14.56 -2.37 13.26
C VAL A 95 -15.32 -2.79 14.52
N ILE A 96 -16.26 -1.96 14.98
CA ILE A 96 -17.09 -2.26 16.13
C ILE A 96 -17.92 -3.53 15.88
N ARG A 97 -18.53 -3.64 14.70
CA ARG A 97 -19.33 -4.80 14.31
C ARG A 97 -18.49 -6.08 14.27
N GLU A 98 -17.32 -6.03 13.63
CA GLU A 98 -16.37 -7.15 13.59
C GLU A 98 -15.97 -7.60 15.01
N LYS A 99 -15.75 -6.66 15.93
CA LYS A 99 -15.44 -6.98 17.33
C LYS A 99 -16.60 -7.62 18.07
N TYR A 100 -17.83 -7.17 17.83
CA TYR A 100 -19.01 -7.81 18.39
C TYR A 100 -19.21 -9.22 17.84
N ASP A 101 -19.10 -9.39 16.53
CA ASP A 101 -19.24 -10.69 15.88
C ASP A 101 -18.18 -11.69 16.39
N GLN A 102 -16.94 -11.22 16.55
CA GLN A 102 -15.86 -12.02 17.14
C GLN A 102 -16.18 -12.46 18.57
N CYS A 103 -16.67 -11.56 19.42
CA CYS A 103 -17.06 -11.87 20.79
C CYS A 103 -18.20 -12.89 20.85
N ILE A 104 -19.20 -12.76 19.96
CA ILE A 104 -20.31 -13.70 19.87
C ILE A 104 -19.83 -15.11 19.50
N GLU A 105 -18.91 -15.22 18.54
CA GLU A 105 -18.37 -16.52 18.12
C GLU A 105 -17.51 -17.18 19.21
N ASP A 106 -16.77 -16.39 19.99
CA ASP A 106 -16.01 -16.91 21.12
C ASP A 106 -16.94 -17.42 22.24
N LEU A 107 -18.02 -16.69 22.55
CA LEU A 107 -19.03 -17.13 23.53
C LEU A 107 -19.71 -18.45 23.11
N LYS A 108 -20.09 -18.58 21.83
CA LYS A 108 -20.66 -19.83 21.29
C LYS A 108 -19.69 -21.01 21.40
N ARG A 109 -18.39 -20.76 21.21
CA ARG A 109 -17.36 -21.80 21.33
C ARG A 109 -17.27 -22.29 22.77
N GLU A 110 -17.23 -21.37 23.74
CA GLU A 110 -17.21 -21.70 25.17
C GLU A 110 -18.48 -22.47 25.60
N GLU A 111 -19.66 -22.04 25.13
CA GLU A 111 -20.93 -22.74 25.39
C GLU A 111 -20.88 -24.19 24.88
N HIS A 112 -20.44 -24.39 23.63
CA HIS A 112 -20.28 -25.72 23.05
C HIS A 112 -19.27 -26.60 23.81
N GLU A 113 -18.16 -26.01 24.29
CA GLU A 113 -17.19 -26.72 25.13
C GLU A 113 -17.79 -27.17 26.48
N LEU A 114 -18.59 -26.31 27.12
CA LEU A 114 -19.29 -26.64 28.36
C LEU A 114 -20.30 -27.78 28.17
N ASP A 115 -21.04 -27.78 27.07
CA ASP A 115 -21.99 -28.85 26.73
C ASP A 115 -21.31 -30.21 26.56
N LEU A 116 -20.17 -30.24 25.87
CA LEU A 116 -19.37 -31.45 25.71
C LEU A 116 -18.87 -31.99 27.06
N LEU A 117 -18.39 -31.10 27.93
CA LEU A 117 -17.94 -31.47 29.27
C LEU A 117 -19.11 -31.99 30.13
N TYR A 118 -20.28 -31.38 30.02
CA TYR A 118 -21.49 -31.82 30.71
C TYR A 118 -21.89 -33.23 30.27
N ASN A 119 -22.02 -33.47 28.97
CA ASN A 119 -22.38 -34.78 28.42
C ASN A 119 -21.39 -35.86 28.85
N LYS A 120 -20.08 -35.58 28.76
CA LYS A 120 -19.03 -36.50 29.23
C LYS A 120 -19.14 -36.80 30.73
N LYS A 121 -19.47 -35.80 31.55
CA LYS A 121 -19.66 -35.98 32.99
C LYS A 121 -20.90 -36.81 33.30
N VAL A 122 -22.00 -36.60 32.58
CA VAL A 122 -23.23 -37.39 32.68
C VAL A 122 -22.96 -38.85 32.33
N GLU A 123 -22.29 -39.13 31.20
CA GLU A 123 -21.91 -40.50 30.80
C GLU A 123 -21.04 -41.20 31.85
N ASN A 124 -20.03 -40.51 32.38
CA ASN A 124 -19.15 -41.06 33.42
C ASN A 124 -19.91 -41.37 34.73
N HIS A 125 -20.86 -40.52 35.14
CA HIS A 125 -21.70 -40.80 36.31
C HIS A 125 -22.71 -41.92 36.05
N PHE A 126 -23.23 -42.07 34.84
CA PHE A 126 -24.11 -43.18 34.47
C PHE A 126 -23.38 -44.53 34.45
N SER A 127 -22.13 -44.57 34.00
CA SER A 127 -21.27 -45.76 34.03
C SER A 127 -20.91 -46.24 35.45
N VAL A 128 -20.89 -45.37 36.45
CA VAL A 128 -20.61 -45.74 37.85
C VAL A 128 -21.85 -46.26 38.59
N GLY A 129 -23.07 -45.99 38.09
CA GLY A 129 -24.34 -46.45 38.67
C GLY A 129 -24.88 -47.79 38.13
N GLY A 130 -24.26 -48.35 37.09
CA GLY A 130 -24.74 -49.53 36.36
C GLY A 130 -24.02 -50.84 36.73
N SER A 131 -24.07 -51.27 37.98
CA SER A 131 -23.79 -52.66 38.37
C SER A 131 -24.66 -53.06 39.57
N ILE A 132 -25.96 -53.21 39.30
CA ILE A 132 -26.85 -53.99 40.17
C ILE A 132 -26.91 -55.39 39.54
N ASN A 133 -26.25 -56.34 40.18
CA ASN A 133 -26.27 -57.76 39.82
C ASN A 133 -27.71 -58.30 39.94
N GLU A 134 -28.30 -58.72 38.81
CA GLU A 134 -29.45 -59.62 38.80
C GLU A 134 -29.00 -61.01 39.26
N GLY A 135 -29.22 -61.31 40.55
CA GLY A 135 -29.16 -62.68 41.07
C GLY A 135 -30.46 -63.40 40.79
N SER A 136 -30.46 -64.35 39.84
CA SER A 136 -31.55 -65.28 39.60
C SER A 136 -31.77 -66.23 40.81
N PRO A 137 -32.97 -66.82 40.97
CA PRO A 137 -33.39 -67.52 42.18
C PRO A 137 -33.12 -69.05 42.11
N SER A 138 -32.69 -69.67 43.22
CA SER A 138 -32.74 -71.14 43.36
C SER A 138 -32.72 -71.64 44.82
N VAL A 139 -33.91 -72.03 45.30
CA VAL A 139 -34.38 -73.22 46.07
C VAL A 139 -33.53 -73.90 47.18
N THR A 140 -34.26 -74.38 48.19
CA THR A 140 -33.98 -75.35 49.30
C THR A 140 -33.54 -74.73 50.62
N ASN A 141 -34.07 -75.07 51.81
CA ASN A 141 -34.98 -76.13 52.29
C ASN A 141 -35.76 -75.59 53.50
#